data_AF-U2WED0-F1
#
_entry.id   AF-U2WED0-F1
#
_cell.length_a   1.000
_cell.length_b   1.000
_cell.length_c   1.000
_cell.angle_alpha   90.00
_cell.angle_beta   90.00
_cell.angle_gamma   90.00
#
_symmetry.space_group_name_H-M   'P 1'
#
loop_
_entity.id
_entity.type
_entity.pdbx_description
1 polymer ?
#
loop_
_entity_poly.entity_id
_entity_poly.type
_entity_poly.pdbx_seq_one_letter_code
_entity_poly.pdbx_strand_id
1 'polypeptide(L)'
;MFLFKILDKNIQNTLFKYSVYVENIFKTKMAYLISRKYGISIEQYLNEKNYYLPINFQRREKRNQTLKAILAVATDNKYKNDPTEYYKKYHNHIPAWILFKNVNFTDIIDLYSFLKLEDKLEIAKEYCNNASQLKDEELVELLKNSITIVRKFRNRIAHNLKVITYRAKGNNLKLKNIKNFLPNQFIGKNDYKNKIGINDLFSMISSITFLLKNETLIFQMFSELKVDFNLISLQKMVKKYKKVTNFPQNIEKRFDIILGKEK
;
A
#
# COMPACT_ATOMS: atom_id res chain seq x y z
N MET A 1 -19.89 21.12 -12.27
CA MET A 1 -19.05 20.94 -11.06
C MET A 1 -19.43 19.66 -10.30
N PHE A 2 -20.72 19.35 -10.16
CA PHE A 2 -21.24 18.15 -9.48
C PHE A 2 -20.79 16.81 -10.10
N LEU A 3 -20.96 16.61 -11.42
CA LEU A 3 -20.55 15.36 -12.11
C LEU A 3 -19.06 15.04 -11.97
N PHE A 4 -18.20 16.06 -11.94
CA PHE A 4 -16.77 15.88 -11.70
C PHE A 4 -16.50 15.34 -10.29
N LYS A 5 -17.23 15.83 -9.29
CA LYS A 5 -17.11 15.39 -7.89
C LYS A 5 -17.59 13.94 -7.74
N ILE A 6 -18.65 13.55 -8.44
CA ILE A 6 -19.12 12.16 -8.48
C ILE A 6 -18.03 11.25 -9.05
N LEU A 7 -17.50 11.58 -10.24
CA LEU A 7 -16.41 10.81 -10.87
C LEU A 7 -15.20 10.66 -9.94
N ASP A 8 -14.74 11.77 -9.35
CA ASP A 8 -13.61 11.77 -8.43
C ASP A 8 -13.88 10.90 -7.19
N LYS A 9 -15.09 10.95 -6.65
CA LYS A 9 -15.46 10.15 -5.48
C LYS A 9 -15.59 8.67 -5.79
N ASN A 10 -16.14 8.29 -6.92
CA ASN A 10 -16.21 6.89 -7.32
C ASN A 10 -14.80 6.29 -7.47
N ILE A 11 -13.91 6.98 -8.19
CA ILE A 11 -12.50 6.56 -8.32
C ILE A 11 -11.84 6.44 -6.93
N GLN A 12 -12.03 7.44 -6.05
CA GLN A 12 -11.47 7.39 -4.69
C GLN A 12 -12.03 6.22 -3.87
N ASN A 13 -13.32 5.91 -3.98
CA ASN A 13 -13.96 4.81 -3.26
C ASN A 13 -13.39 3.46 -3.71
N THR A 14 -13.25 3.27 -5.02
CA THR A 14 -12.59 2.09 -5.61
C THR A 14 -11.17 1.95 -5.07
N LEU A 15 -10.35 3.00 -5.18
CA LEU A 15 -8.97 2.97 -4.70
C LEU A 15 -8.87 2.77 -3.17
N PHE A 16 -9.82 3.32 -2.40
CA PHE A 16 -9.89 3.12 -0.96
C PHE A 16 -10.17 1.65 -0.62
N LYS A 17 -11.19 1.04 -1.23
CA LYS A 17 -11.52 -0.39 -1.08
C LYS A 17 -10.29 -1.27 -1.29
N TYR A 18 -9.59 -1.12 -2.41
CA TYR A 18 -8.41 -1.95 -2.70
C TYR A 18 -7.18 -1.59 -1.86
N SER A 19 -7.07 -0.36 -1.37
CA SER A 19 -6.02 0.00 -0.40
C SER A 19 -6.21 -0.68 0.97
N VAL A 20 -7.45 -1.00 1.37
CA VAL A 20 -7.73 -1.77 2.59
C VAL A 20 -7.30 -3.23 2.44
N TYR A 21 -7.52 -3.84 1.27
CA TYR A 21 -6.97 -5.17 0.98
C TYR A 21 -5.44 -5.18 1.05
N VAL A 22 -4.78 -4.18 0.45
CA VAL A 22 -3.32 -4.03 0.53
C VAL A 22 -2.83 -3.89 1.96
N GLU A 23 -3.49 -3.06 2.78
CA GLU A 23 -3.18 -2.91 4.21
C GLU A 23 -3.25 -4.25 4.95
N ASN A 24 -4.32 -5.02 4.75
CA ASN A 24 -4.53 -6.31 5.40
C ASN A 24 -3.52 -7.38 4.95
N ILE A 25 -3.22 -7.44 3.65
CA ILE A 25 -2.20 -8.34 3.09
C ILE A 25 -0.84 -8.02 3.72
N PHE A 26 -0.46 -6.75 3.77
CA PHE A 26 0.82 -6.34 4.35
C PHE A 26 0.92 -6.63 5.84
N LYS A 27 -0.13 -6.31 6.61
CA LYS A 27 -0.22 -6.65 8.04
C LYS A 27 -0.07 -8.14 8.30
N THR A 28 -0.71 -8.97 7.48
CA THR A 28 -0.66 -10.43 7.60
C THR A 28 0.76 -10.95 7.35
N LYS A 29 1.43 -10.49 6.28
CA LYS A 29 2.82 -10.85 5.98
C LYS A 29 3.78 -10.41 7.07
N MET A 30 3.63 -9.17 7.55
CA MET A 30 4.40 -8.65 8.67
C MET A 30 4.21 -9.50 9.93
N ALA A 31 2.97 -9.82 10.29
CA ALA A 31 2.67 -10.64 11.46
C ALA A 31 3.29 -12.03 11.36
N TYR A 32 3.19 -12.68 10.20
CA TYR A 32 3.76 -14.01 9.98
C TYR A 32 5.29 -14.01 10.12
N LEU A 33 5.97 -13.05 9.47
CA LEU A 33 7.43 -12.90 9.59
C LEU A 33 7.84 -12.69 11.05
N ILE A 34 7.23 -11.70 11.71
CA ILE A 34 7.54 -11.30 13.09
C ILE A 34 7.33 -12.48 14.04
N SER A 35 6.19 -13.19 13.93
CA SER A 35 5.90 -14.34 14.79
C SER A 35 6.87 -15.49 14.58
N ARG A 36 7.24 -15.78 13.32
CA ARG A 36 8.19 -16.84 13.01
C ARG A 36 9.60 -16.52 13.49
N LYS A 37 10.07 -15.29 13.32
CA LYS A 37 11.46 -14.90 13.60
C LYS A 37 11.70 -14.54 15.06
N TYR A 38 10.75 -13.85 15.68
CA TYR A 38 10.95 -13.22 16.98
C TYR A 38 10.10 -13.83 18.08
N GLY A 39 9.18 -14.75 17.78
CA GLY A 39 8.33 -15.44 18.76
C GLY A 39 6.88 -14.98 18.73
N ILE A 40 6.05 -15.65 19.52
CA ILE A 40 4.58 -15.51 19.48
C ILE A 40 4.03 -14.62 20.60
N SER A 41 4.82 -14.31 21.64
CA SER A 41 4.40 -13.39 22.71
C SER A 41 4.83 -11.95 22.43
N ILE A 42 4.06 -10.99 22.95
CA ILE A 42 4.30 -9.55 22.74
C ILE A 42 5.71 -9.15 23.18
N GLU A 43 6.17 -9.65 24.32
CA GLU A 43 7.47 -9.35 24.90
C GLU A 43 8.60 -9.84 24.01
N GLN A 44 8.41 -10.99 23.38
CA GLN A 44 9.37 -11.57 22.46
C GLN A 44 9.43 -10.75 21.17
N TYR A 45 8.28 -10.56 20.52
CA TYR A 45 8.28 -9.99 19.17
C TYR A 45 8.36 -8.47 19.12
N LEU A 46 7.99 -7.73 20.18
CA LEU A 46 8.21 -6.28 20.29
C LEU A 46 9.52 -5.92 21.01
N ASN A 47 10.39 -6.90 21.29
CA ASN A 47 11.69 -6.62 21.88
C ASN A 47 12.50 -5.70 20.95
N GLU A 48 12.92 -4.54 21.46
CA GLU A 48 13.65 -3.55 20.68
C GLU A 48 14.97 -4.06 20.07
N LYS A 49 15.57 -5.09 20.66
CA LYS A 49 16.82 -5.71 20.19
C LYS A 49 16.65 -6.45 18.85
N ASN A 50 15.42 -6.83 18.52
CA ASN A 50 15.11 -7.49 17.24
C ASN A 50 15.16 -6.49 16.07
N TYR A 51 15.02 -5.20 16.34
CA TYR A 51 14.91 -4.15 15.33
C TYR A 51 16.21 -3.36 15.19
N TYR A 52 16.45 -2.87 13.97
CA TYR A 52 17.59 -2.00 13.67
C TYR A 52 17.55 -0.75 14.56
N LEU A 53 18.66 -0.49 15.25
CA LEU A 53 18.87 0.70 16.07
C LEU A 53 19.47 1.83 15.22
N PRO A 54 18.72 2.92 14.95
CA PRO A 54 19.26 4.04 14.20
C PRO A 54 20.31 4.83 14.99
N ILE A 55 21.35 5.29 14.29
CA ILE A 55 22.35 6.22 14.83
C ILE A 55 21.70 7.59 15.08
N ASN A 56 20.91 8.08 14.12
CA ASN A 56 20.19 9.35 14.24
C ASN A 56 19.15 9.31 15.37
N PHE A 57 19.24 10.27 16.30
CA PHE A 57 18.37 10.37 17.47
C PHE A 57 16.88 10.44 17.14
N GLN A 58 16.47 11.32 16.23
CA GLN A 58 15.06 11.47 15.85
C GLN A 58 14.48 10.17 15.27
N ARG A 59 15.28 9.45 14.49
CA ARG A 59 14.87 8.16 13.91
C ARG A 59 14.81 7.06 14.98
N ARG A 60 15.67 7.10 15.99
CA ARG A 60 15.63 6.21 17.16
C ARG A 60 14.38 6.46 18.00
N GLU A 61 14.06 7.72 18.27
CA GLU A 61 12.83 8.09 18.97
C GLU A 61 11.58 7.61 18.22
N LYS A 62 11.55 7.78 16.90
CA LYS A 62 10.47 7.26 16.07
C LYS A 62 10.31 5.74 16.19
N ARG A 63 11.40 4.97 16.24
CA ARG A 63 11.36 3.52 16.48
C ARG A 63 10.70 3.21 17.82
N ASN A 64 11.15 3.87 18.89
CA ASN A 64 10.65 3.66 20.24
C ASN A 64 9.16 4.01 20.34
N GLN A 65 8.75 5.12 19.72
CA GLN A 65 7.34 5.52 19.62
C GLN A 65 6.51 4.50 18.84
N THR A 66 7.04 3.94 17.75
CA THR A 66 6.36 2.92 16.96
C THR A 66 6.10 1.66 17.79
N LEU A 67 7.12 1.16 18.50
CA LEU A 67 6.98 0.00 19.38
C LEU A 67 5.98 0.26 20.51
N LYS A 68 6.03 1.44 21.13
CA LYS A 68 5.06 1.87 22.16
C LYS A 68 3.64 1.96 21.62
N ALA A 69 3.45 2.51 20.42
CA ALA A 69 2.14 2.62 19.78
C ALA A 69 1.53 1.24 19.52
N ILE A 70 2.34 0.28 19.05
CA ILE A 70 1.90 -1.10 18.82
C ILE A 70 1.57 -1.80 20.15
N LEU A 71 2.42 -1.62 21.16
CA LEU A 71 2.18 -2.17 22.50
C LEU A 71 0.89 -1.60 23.12
N ALA A 72 0.62 -0.30 22.93
CA ALA A 72 -0.60 0.32 23.42
C ALA A 72 -1.87 -0.33 22.84
N VAL A 73 -1.85 -0.83 21.60
CA VAL A 73 -2.98 -1.59 21.04
C VAL A 73 -3.27 -2.87 21.84
N ALA A 74 -2.23 -3.47 22.42
CA ALA A 74 -2.37 -4.66 23.25
C ALA A 74 -2.80 -4.35 24.70
N THR A 75 -2.72 -3.10 25.17
CA THR A 75 -3.04 -2.76 26.57
C THR A 75 -4.23 -1.84 26.72
N ASP A 76 -4.60 -1.11 25.68
CA ASP A 76 -5.68 -0.12 25.71
C ASP A 76 -7.07 -0.79 25.71
N ASN A 77 -7.91 -0.34 26.64
CA ASN A 77 -9.30 -0.73 26.82
C ASN A 77 -10.21 -0.29 25.66
N LYS A 78 -9.76 0.63 24.80
CA LYS A 78 -10.53 1.04 23.61
C LYS A 78 -10.80 -0.13 22.65
N TYR A 79 -9.96 -1.16 22.67
CA TYR A 79 -10.07 -2.33 21.80
C TYR A 79 -10.92 -3.45 22.40
N LYS A 80 -11.85 -3.09 23.30
CA LYS A 80 -12.60 -4.04 24.14
C LYS A 80 -13.48 -5.05 23.41
N ASN A 81 -13.82 -4.78 22.16
CA ASN A 81 -14.66 -5.65 21.33
C ASN A 81 -13.90 -6.31 20.17
N ASP A 82 -12.57 -6.26 20.19
CA ASP A 82 -11.75 -6.75 19.09
C ASP A 82 -11.19 -8.15 19.34
N PRO A 83 -10.74 -8.88 18.30
CA PRO A 83 -10.14 -10.21 18.44
C PRO A 83 -9.01 -10.26 19.49
N THR A 84 -8.31 -9.14 19.68
CA THR A 84 -7.25 -8.97 20.68
C THR A 84 -7.76 -9.13 22.12
N GLU A 85 -8.96 -8.65 22.45
CA GLU A 85 -9.56 -8.84 23.79
C GLU A 85 -9.90 -10.30 24.05
N TYR A 86 -10.55 -10.96 23.08
CA TYR A 86 -10.87 -12.38 23.20
C TYR A 86 -9.60 -13.20 23.47
N TYR A 87 -8.52 -12.94 22.73
CA TYR A 87 -7.25 -13.62 22.95
C TYR A 87 -6.62 -13.34 24.32
N LYS A 88 -6.70 -12.10 24.83
CA LYS A 88 -6.24 -11.78 26.19
C LYS A 88 -6.96 -12.59 27.26
N LYS A 89 -8.27 -12.83 27.07
CA LYS A 89 -9.11 -13.48 28.08
C LYS A 89 -8.96 -15.00 28.09
N TYR A 90 -8.65 -15.62 26.94
CA TYR A 90 -8.71 -17.07 26.78
C TYR A 90 -7.39 -17.74 26.37
N HIS A 91 -6.31 -16.97 26.13
CA HIS A 91 -5.01 -17.52 25.74
C HIS A 91 -3.86 -16.90 26.54
N ASN A 92 -2.79 -17.68 26.69
CA ASN A 92 -1.60 -17.27 27.46
C ASN A 92 -0.81 -16.13 26.81
N HIS A 93 -0.97 -15.90 25.50
CA HIS A 93 -0.28 -14.85 24.77
C HIS A 93 -1.13 -14.35 23.59
N ILE A 94 -0.85 -13.14 23.13
CA ILE A 94 -1.48 -12.55 21.93
C ILE A 94 -0.49 -12.66 20.76
N PRO A 95 -0.78 -13.48 19.74
CA PRO A 95 0.08 -13.54 18.56
C PRO A 95 0.04 -12.26 17.71
N ALA A 96 1.11 -12.00 16.96
CA ALA A 96 1.20 -10.81 16.12
C ALA A 96 0.07 -10.73 15.06
N TRP A 97 -0.42 -11.86 14.53
CA TRP A 97 -1.50 -11.87 13.52
C TRP A 97 -2.87 -11.53 14.10
N ILE A 98 -3.03 -11.59 15.43
CA ILE A 98 -4.20 -11.07 16.12
C ILE A 98 -3.99 -9.58 16.39
N LEU A 99 -2.87 -9.21 17.00
CA LEU A 99 -2.59 -7.82 17.36
C LEU A 99 -2.57 -6.88 16.15
N PHE A 100 -1.88 -7.26 15.07
CA PHE A 100 -1.65 -6.39 13.91
C PHE A 100 -2.93 -6.07 13.12
N LYS A 101 -4.02 -6.82 13.32
CA LYS A 101 -5.34 -6.48 12.77
C LYS A 101 -5.79 -5.10 13.27
N ASN A 102 -5.52 -4.79 14.53
CA ASN A 102 -5.95 -3.56 15.20
C ASN A 102 -4.92 -2.42 15.15
N VAL A 103 -3.66 -2.72 14.80
CA VAL A 103 -2.60 -1.72 14.67
C VAL A 103 -2.84 -0.86 13.44
N ASN A 104 -2.56 0.44 13.46
CA ASN A 104 -2.77 1.27 12.28
C ASN A 104 -1.77 0.94 11.16
N PHE A 105 -2.16 1.17 9.91
CA PHE A 105 -1.27 0.95 8.76
C PHE A 105 0.04 1.75 8.86
N THR A 106 0.00 2.98 9.39
CA THR A 106 1.19 3.81 9.59
C THR A 106 2.20 3.11 10.50
N ASP A 107 1.74 2.59 11.63
CA ASP A 107 2.62 2.00 12.65
C ASP A 107 3.26 0.70 12.14
N ILE A 108 2.54 -0.10 11.35
CA ILE A 108 3.09 -1.31 10.73
C ILE A 108 4.13 -0.98 9.64
N ILE A 109 3.91 0.06 8.84
CA ILE A 109 4.91 0.52 7.85
C ILE A 109 6.15 1.08 8.55
N ASP A 110 5.95 1.83 9.63
CA ASP A 110 7.05 2.36 10.42
C ASP A 110 7.84 1.22 11.06
N LEU A 111 7.17 0.19 11.60
CA LEU A 111 7.80 -1.02 12.12
C LEU A 111 8.65 -1.71 11.04
N TYR A 112 8.07 -1.92 9.85
CA TYR A 112 8.80 -2.46 8.70
C TYR A 112 10.07 -1.65 8.39
N SER A 113 10.02 -0.32 8.52
CA SER A 113 11.19 0.54 8.29
C SER A 113 12.34 0.30 9.26
N PHE A 114 12.07 -0.27 10.44
CA PHE A 114 13.03 -0.62 11.49
C PHE A 114 13.41 -2.10 11.52
N LEU A 115 12.84 -2.95 10.64
CA LEU A 115 13.35 -4.31 10.46
C LEU A 115 14.80 -4.32 9.97
N LYS A 116 15.51 -5.41 10.25
CA LYS A 116 16.82 -5.70 9.65
C LYS A 116 16.67 -5.87 8.13
N LEU A 117 17.77 -5.70 7.38
CA LEU A 117 17.72 -5.74 5.91
C LEU A 117 17.24 -7.11 5.40
N GLU A 118 17.72 -8.19 5.99
CA GLU A 118 17.30 -9.57 5.70
C GLU A 118 15.78 -9.75 5.81
N ASP A 119 15.20 -9.26 6.89
CA ASP A 119 13.77 -9.36 7.19
C ASP A 119 12.91 -8.50 6.25
N LYS A 120 13.40 -7.30 5.89
CA LYS A 120 12.75 -6.46 4.86
C LYS A 120 12.72 -7.17 3.52
N LEU A 121 13.85 -7.76 3.15
CA LEU A 121 14.01 -8.45 1.88
C LEU A 121 13.13 -9.69 1.81
N GLU A 122 13.01 -10.43 2.90
CA GLU A 122 12.14 -11.60 3.02
C GLU A 122 10.69 -11.23 2.68
N ILE A 123 10.14 -10.17 3.28
CA ILE A 123 8.80 -9.67 2.95
C ILE A 123 8.74 -9.17 1.50
N ALA A 124 9.75 -8.45 1.03
CA ALA A 124 9.75 -7.91 -0.33
C ALA A 124 9.74 -9.01 -1.39
N LYS A 125 10.44 -10.11 -1.15
CA LYS A 125 10.45 -11.30 -2.01
C LYS A 125 9.08 -11.99 -2.06
N GLU A 126 8.27 -11.92 -1.00
CA GLU A 126 6.89 -12.42 -1.06
C GLU A 126 6.01 -11.68 -2.08
N TYR A 127 6.38 -10.45 -2.49
CA TYR A 127 5.70 -9.69 -3.54
C TYR A 127 6.17 -10.02 -4.96
N CYS A 128 7.22 -10.82 -5.10
CA CYS A 128 7.77 -11.22 -6.38
C CYS A 128 7.49 -12.70 -6.64
N ASN A 129 6.94 -13.02 -7.81
CA ASN A 129 6.85 -14.42 -8.25
C ASN A 129 8.22 -14.90 -8.80
N ASN A 130 9.07 -13.98 -9.26
CA ASN A 130 10.44 -14.24 -9.74
C ASN A 130 11.41 -13.21 -9.14
N ALA A 131 12.21 -13.61 -8.14
CA ALA A 131 13.16 -12.72 -7.44
C ALA A 131 14.34 -12.26 -8.30
N SER A 132 14.51 -12.78 -9.52
CA SER A 132 15.62 -12.46 -10.43
C SER A 132 15.49 -11.11 -11.15
N GLN A 133 14.38 -10.39 -11.00
CA GLN A 133 14.09 -9.20 -11.81
C GLN A 133 14.70 -7.91 -11.29
N LEU A 134 15.14 -7.85 -10.03
CA LEU A 134 15.70 -6.65 -9.39
C LEU A 134 16.79 -6.99 -8.39
N LYS A 135 17.69 -6.04 -8.13
CA LYS A 135 18.60 -6.11 -6.98
C LYS A 135 17.81 -6.02 -5.68
N ASP A 136 18.28 -6.69 -4.63
CA ASP A 136 17.61 -6.75 -3.32
C ASP A 136 17.26 -5.35 -2.77
N GLU A 137 18.18 -4.38 -2.86
CA GLU A 137 17.95 -3.01 -2.42
C GLU A 137 16.84 -2.30 -3.23
N GLU A 138 16.83 -2.51 -4.54
CA GLU A 138 15.83 -1.94 -5.44
C GLU A 138 14.43 -2.51 -5.17
N LEU A 139 14.36 -3.79 -4.79
CA LEU A 139 13.13 -4.47 -4.43
C LEU A 139 12.59 -3.97 -3.07
N VAL A 140 13.45 -3.86 -2.06
CA VAL A 140 13.08 -3.31 -0.75
C VAL A 140 12.62 -1.85 -0.87
N GLU A 141 13.30 -1.05 -1.70
CA GLU A 141 12.90 0.33 -2.00
C GLU A 141 11.55 0.38 -2.72
N LEU A 142 11.34 -0.47 -3.73
CA LEU A 142 10.09 -0.56 -4.47
C LEU A 142 8.92 -0.88 -3.54
N LEU A 143 9.05 -1.91 -2.69
CA LEU A 143 8.03 -2.29 -1.73
C LEU A 143 7.72 -1.13 -0.78
N LYS A 144 8.77 -0.53 -0.17
CA LYS A 144 8.63 0.59 0.77
C LYS A 144 7.89 1.77 0.16
N ASN A 145 8.29 2.19 -1.06
CA ASN A 145 7.67 3.32 -1.74
C ASN A 145 6.23 3.01 -2.14
N SER A 146 5.96 1.81 -2.68
CA SER A 146 4.61 1.41 -3.10
C SER A 146 3.63 1.44 -1.92
N ILE A 147 3.99 0.78 -0.80
CA ILE A 147 3.14 0.74 0.40
C ILE A 147 2.95 2.15 1.00
N THR A 148 4.02 2.95 1.04
CA THR A 148 3.93 4.31 1.59
C THR A 148 3.04 5.22 0.74
N ILE A 149 3.11 5.09 -0.59
CA ILE A 149 2.24 5.82 -1.53
C ILE A 149 0.78 5.43 -1.29
N VAL A 150 0.47 4.13 -1.25
CA VAL A 150 -0.89 3.64 -0.96
C VAL A 150 -1.42 4.21 0.35
N ARG A 151 -0.65 4.13 1.44
CA ARG A 151 -1.05 4.72 2.73
C ARG A 151 -1.34 6.22 2.62
N LYS A 152 -0.43 6.99 1.99
CA LYS A 152 -0.57 8.46 1.89
C LYS A 152 -1.85 8.86 1.14
N PHE A 153 -2.15 8.20 0.03
CA PHE A 153 -3.38 8.44 -0.71
C PHE A 153 -4.63 7.93 0.03
N ARG A 154 -4.60 6.72 0.58
CA ARG A 154 -5.68 6.16 1.41
C ARG A 154 -6.08 7.14 2.51
N ASN A 155 -5.11 7.64 3.28
CA ASN A 155 -5.40 8.56 4.39
C ASN A 155 -6.00 9.87 3.89
N ARG A 156 -5.53 10.41 2.76
CA ARG A 156 -6.15 11.59 2.13
C ARG A 156 -7.61 11.32 1.76
N ILE A 157 -7.91 10.17 1.17
CA ILE A 157 -9.28 9.77 0.80
C ILE A 157 -10.15 9.63 2.05
N ALA A 158 -9.68 8.90 3.06
CA ALA A 158 -10.41 8.65 4.31
C ALA A 158 -10.75 9.94 5.07
N HIS A 159 -9.84 10.91 5.09
CA HIS A 159 -10.06 12.22 5.71
C HIS A 159 -10.73 13.24 4.78
N ASN A 160 -11.27 12.79 3.63
CA ASN A 160 -11.95 13.63 2.64
C ASN A 160 -11.12 14.85 2.18
N LEU A 161 -9.79 14.71 2.11
CA LEU A 161 -8.87 15.74 1.66
C LEU A 161 -8.76 15.74 0.13
N LYS A 162 -8.18 16.81 -0.44
CA LYS A 162 -7.96 16.92 -1.89
C LYS A 162 -6.98 15.85 -2.40
N VAL A 163 -7.46 14.97 -3.29
CA VAL A 163 -6.67 13.87 -3.91
C VAL A 163 -6.20 14.21 -5.33
N ILE A 164 -7.05 14.86 -6.13
CA ILE A 164 -6.83 15.07 -7.58
C ILE A 164 -5.47 15.68 -7.95
N THR A 165 -4.95 16.63 -7.16
CA THR A 165 -3.65 17.27 -7.39
C THR A 165 -2.60 16.86 -6.36
N TYR A 166 -2.90 15.86 -5.52
CA TYR A 166 -1.99 15.40 -4.49
C TYR A 166 -0.82 14.65 -5.11
N ARG A 167 0.35 14.81 -4.49
CA ARG A 167 1.58 14.09 -4.81
C ARG A 167 2.18 13.59 -3.50
N ALA A 168 2.55 12.31 -3.46
CA ALA A 168 3.14 11.64 -2.31
C ALA A 168 4.61 12.07 -2.10
N LYS A 169 4.86 13.36 -1.87
CA LYS A 169 6.19 13.96 -1.71
C LYS A 169 7.08 13.11 -0.78
N GLY A 170 8.34 12.90 -1.20
CA GLY A 170 9.32 12.09 -0.48
C GLY A 170 9.26 10.58 -0.75
N ASN A 171 8.28 10.08 -1.53
CA ASN A 171 8.23 8.70 -1.97
C ASN A 171 7.96 8.65 -3.47
N ASN A 172 8.91 8.14 -4.22
CA ASN A 172 8.86 8.09 -5.68
C ASN A 172 9.03 6.65 -6.14
N LEU A 173 8.14 6.18 -7.02
CA LEU A 173 8.33 4.94 -7.74
C LEU A 173 9.38 5.12 -8.83
N LYS A 174 10.35 4.22 -8.84
CA LYS A 174 11.21 4.02 -10.00
C LYS A 174 10.40 3.26 -11.03
N LEU A 175 9.91 3.96 -12.07
CA LEU A 175 9.05 3.37 -13.10
C LEU A 175 9.68 2.13 -13.75
N LYS A 176 11.00 2.14 -13.96
CA LYS A 176 11.75 0.99 -14.48
C LYS A 176 11.63 -0.28 -13.62
N ASN A 177 11.49 -0.11 -12.30
CA ASN A 177 11.43 -1.22 -11.35
C ASN A 177 10.02 -1.78 -11.27
N ILE A 178 9.00 -0.91 -11.10
CA ILE A 178 7.62 -1.36 -10.96
C ILE A 178 7.04 -1.93 -12.27
N LYS A 179 7.53 -1.46 -13.42
CA LYS A 179 7.11 -1.96 -14.74
C LYS A 179 7.32 -3.48 -14.88
N ASN A 180 8.32 -4.06 -14.21
CA ASN A 180 8.60 -5.49 -14.26
C ASN A 180 7.48 -6.35 -13.64
N PHE A 181 6.63 -5.76 -12.80
CA PHE A 181 5.54 -6.43 -12.08
C PHE A 181 4.14 -6.03 -12.58
N LEU A 182 4.07 -5.28 -13.67
CA LEU A 182 2.82 -4.84 -14.27
C LEU A 182 2.76 -5.36 -15.71
N PRO A 183 1.56 -5.55 -16.28
CA PRO A 183 1.44 -5.98 -17.67
C PRO A 183 2.19 -5.06 -18.64
N ASN A 184 2.67 -5.66 -19.72
CA ASN A 184 3.38 -4.93 -20.76
C ASN A 184 2.56 -3.73 -21.24
N GLN A 185 3.24 -2.62 -21.51
CA GLN A 185 2.63 -1.35 -21.95
C GLN A 185 1.73 -0.64 -20.92
N PHE A 186 1.49 -1.21 -19.73
CA PHE A 186 0.78 -0.50 -18.65
C PHE A 186 1.51 0.79 -18.22
N ILE A 187 2.85 0.76 -18.24
CA ILE A 187 3.71 1.95 -18.14
C ILE A 187 4.40 2.16 -19.49
N GLY A 188 4.04 3.25 -20.18
CA GLY A 188 4.53 3.61 -21.49
C GLY A 188 5.68 4.62 -21.46
N LYS A 189 6.37 4.78 -22.60
CA LYS A 189 7.52 5.70 -22.73
C LYS A 189 7.17 7.16 -22.39
N ASN A 190 5.98 7.62 -22.79
CA ASN A 190 5.52 8.99 -22.51
C ASN A 190 5.33 9.27 -21.02
N ASP A 191 5.10 8.25 -20.19
CA ASP A 191 4.96 8.44 -18.75
C ASP A 191 6.28 8.85 -18.11
N TYR A 192 7.39 8.29 -18.59
CA TYR A 192 8.75 8.69 -18.16
C TYR A 192 8.99 10.17 -18.48
N LYS A 193 8.70 10.58 -19.72
CA LYS A 193 8.89 11.97 -20.18
C LYS A 193 8.03 12.95 -19.38
N ASN A 194 6.79 12.58 -19.11
CA ASN A 194 5.80 13.44 -18.45
C ASN A 194 5.74 13.27 -16.92
N LYS A 195 6.65 12.47 -16.34
CA LYS A 195 6.72 12.17 -14.90
C LYS A 195 5.41 11.62 -14.32
N ILE A 196 4.67 10.83 -15.11
CA ILE A 196 3.41 10.19 -14.72
C ILE A 196 3.71 8.88 -13.99
N GLY A 197 2.99 8.60 -12.90
CA GLY A 197 3.12 7.34 -12.15
C GLY A 197 4.27 7.33 -11.13
N ILE A 198 4.93 8.46 -10.89
CA ILE A 198 6.06 8.53 -9.93
C ILE A 198 5.56 8.63 -8.49
N ASN A 199 4.68 9.58 -8.21
CA ASN A 199 4.13 9.84 -6.87
C ASN A 199 2.71 10.44 -6.91
N ASP A 200 2.05 10.32 -8.06
CA ASP A 200 0.70 10.82 -8.34
C ASP A 200 -0.37 9.73 -8.14
N LEU A 201 -1.62 10.02 -8.50
CA LEU A 201 -2.70 9.06 -8.34
C LEU A 201 -2.52 7.80 -9.23
N PHE A 202 -1.83 7.91 -10.36
CA PHE A 202 -1.46 6.75 -11.18
C PHE A 202 -0.39 5.88 -10.50
N SER A 203 0.50 6.48 -9.70
CA SER A 203 1.44 5.74 -8.84
C SER A 203 0.72 4.92 -7.76
N MET A 204 -0.41 5.41 -7.23
CA MET A 204 -1.25 4.64 -6.30
C MET A 204 -1.86 3.42 -7.00
N ILE A 205 -2.43 3.58 -8.19
CA ILE A 205 -3.00 2.46 -8.97
C ILE A 205 -1.92 1.41 -9.25
N SER A 206 -0.76 1.84 -9.74
CA SER A 206 0.37 0.96 -10.01
C SER A 206 0.82 0.22 -8.74
N SER A 207 0.89 0.93 -7.60
CA SER A 207 1.28 0.35 -6.32
C SER A 207 0.26 -0.66 -5.81
N ILE A 208 -1.05 -0.38 -5.87
CA ILE A 208 -2.09 -1.32 -5.45
C ILE A 208 -2.03 -2.57 -6.33
N THR A 209 -1.88 -2.41 -7.64
CA THR A 209 -1.78 -3.54 -8.59
C THR A 209 -0.61 -4.46 -8.23
N PHE A 210 0.57 -3.88 -7.95
CA PHE A 210 1.74 -4.61 -7.49
C PHE A 210 1.51 -5.32 -6.14
N LEU A 211 0.84 -4.66 -5.20
CA LEU A 211 0.70 -5.14 -3.82
C LEU A 211 -0.45 -6.14 -3.61
N LEU A 212 -1.47 -6.17 -4.46
CA LEU A 212 -2.62 -7.08 -4.29
C LEU A 212 -2.24 -8.56 -4.51
N LYS A 213 -1.33 -8.85 -5.45
CA LYS A 213 -0.94 -10.21 -5.88
C LYS A 213 -2.09 -11.21 -6.10
N ASN A 214 -3.28 -10.72 -6.37
CA ASN A 214 -4.45 -11.56 -6.58
C ASN A 214 -5.12 -11.08 -7.85
N GLU A 215 -5.07 -11.92 -8.89
CA GLU A 215 -5.56 -11.59 -10.23
C GLU A 215 -7.05 -11.23 -10.21
N THR A 216 -7.84 -11.91 -9.36
CA THR A 216 -9.27 -11.60 -9.20
C THR A 216 -9.49 -10.21 -8.62
N LEU A 217 -8.80 -9.84 -7.54
CA LEU A 217 -8.91 -8.49 -6.95
C LEU A 217 -8.40 -7.41 -7.91
N ILE A 218 -7.32 -7.68 -8.65
CA ILE A 218 -6.80 -6.77 -9.68
C ILE A 218 -7.87 -6.60 -10.78
N PHE A 219 -8.41 -7.70 -11.32
CA PHE A 219 -9.45 -7.66 -12.35
C PHE A 219 -10.69 -6.88 -11.89
N GLN A 220 -11.15 -7.12 -10.65
CA GLN A 220 -12.29 -6.40 -10.08
C GLN A 220 -12.00 -4.91 -9.93
N MET A 221 -10.82 -4.52 -9.43
CA MET A 221 -10.41 -3.11 -9.31
C MET A 221 -10.43 -2.41 -10.66
N PHE A 222 -9.84 -3.02 -11.69
CA PHE A 222 -9.79 -2.41 -13.02
C PHE A 222 -11.15 -2.41 -13.71
N SER A 223 -12.02 -3.38 -13.42
CA SER A 223 -13.41 -3.37 -13.92
C SER A 223 -14.21 -2.22 -13.32
N GLU A 224 -14.13 -2.01 -12.00
CA GLU A 224 -14.78 -0.88 -11.30
C GLU A 224 -14.25 0.46 -11.83
N LEU A 225 -12.93 0.63 -11.93
CA LEU A 225 -12.33 1.84 -12.52
C LEU A 225 -12.77 2.04 -13.97
N LYS A 226 -12.81 0.98 -14.79
CA LYS A 226 -13.19 1.10 -16.20
C LYS A 226 -14.64 1.58 -16.35
N VAL A 227 -15.56 1.13 -15.49
CA VAL A 227 -16.94 1.64 -15.50
C VAL A 227 -16.95 3.16 -15.33
N ASP A 228 -16.27 3.69 -14.31
CA ASP A 228 -16.22 5.13 -14.05
C ASP A 228 -15.63 5.95 -15.22
N PHE A 229 -14.62 5.41 -15.90
CA PHE A 229 -13.98 6.08 -17.04
C PHE A 229 -14.78 5.98 -18.35
N ASN A 230 -15.65 4.96 -18.49
CA ASN A 230 -16.42 4.73 -19.71
C ASN A 230 -17.86 5.25 -19.67
N LEU A 231 -18.33 5.75 -18.52
CA LEU A 231 -19.67 6.34 -18.42
C LEU A 231 -19.83 7.49 -19.43
N ILE A 232 -20.75 7.30 -20.40
CA ILE A 232 -20.99 8.23 -21.51
C ILE A 232 -21.30 9.64 -21.00
N SER A 233 -22.16 9.74 -19.98
CA SER A 233 -22.53 11.00 -19.33
C SER A 233 -21.35 11.75 -18.70
N LEU A 234 -20.21 11.07 -18.47
CA LEU A 234 -19.03 11.62 -17.82
C LEU A 234 -17.86 11.86 -18.77
N GLN A 235 -17.94 11.56 -20.08
CA GLN A 235 -16.78 11.64 -20.99
C GLN A 235 -16.05 13.00 -20.96
N LYS A 236 -16.79 14.13 -20.94
CA LYS A 236 -16.19 15.47 -20.81
C LYS A 236 -15.48 15.64 -19.45
N MET A 237 -16.05 15.08 -18.38
CA MET A 237 -15.45 15.09 -17.05
C MET A 237 -14.24 14.18 -16.96
N VAL A 238 -14.24 13.02 -17.59
CA VAL A 238 -13.11 12.10 -17.68
C VAL A 238 -11.91 12.76 -18.36
N LYS A 239 -12.12 13.44 -19.50
CA LYS A 239 -11.07 14.23 -20.16
C LYS A 239 -10.47 15.29 -19.22
N LYS A 240 -11.32 16.02 -18.50
CA LYS A 240 -10.88 17.02 -17.52
C LYS A 240 -10.16 16.36 -16.33
N TYR A 241 -10.66 15.24 -15.85
CA TYR A 241 -10.10 14.47 -14.74
C TYR A 241 -8.68 14.08 -15.06
N LYS A 242 -8.46 13.42 -16.20
CA LYS A 242 -7.12 13.01 -16.65
C LYS A 242 -6.13 14.17 -16.70
N LYS A 243 -6.56 15.33 -17.21
CA LYS A 243 -5.73 16.52 -17.29
C LYS A 243 -5.34 17.05 -15.90
N VAL A 244 -6.30 17.15 -14.98
CA VAL A 244 -6.06 17.70 -13.63
C VAL A 244 -5.22 16.75 -12.77
N THR A 245 -5.40 15.44 -12.93
CA THR A 245 -4.68 14.42 -12.17
C THR A 245 -3.32 14.06 -12.76
N ASN A 246 -3.05 14.48 -14.01
CA ASN A 246 -1.91 14.07 -14.83
C ASN A 246 -1.93 12.56 -15.14
N PHE A 247 -3.11 11.98 -15.36
CA PHE A 247 -3.22 10.58 -15.77
C PHE A 247 -2.72 10.38 -17.21
N PRO A 248 -2.33 9.14 -17.55
CA PRO A 248 -2.16 8.75 -18.93
C PRO A 248 -3.40 9.04 -19.78
N GLN A 249 -3.22 9.65 -20.95
CA GLN A 249 -4.34 9.95 -21.84
C GLN A 249 -5.01 8.67 -22.38
N ASN A 250 -4.24 7.59 -22.53
CA ASN A 250 -4.68 6.27 -22.97
C ASN A 250 -5.01 5.30 -21.82
N ILE A 251 -5.38 5.80 -20.63
CA ILE A 251 -5.61 4.97 -19.44
C ILE A 251 -6.66 3.86 -19.66
N GLU A 252 -7.70 4.09 -20.44
CA GLU A 252 -8.74 3.10 -20.71
C GLU A 252 -8.17 1.89 -21.45
N LYS A 253 -7.30 2.11 -22.44
CA LYS A 253 -6.58 1.01 -23.14
C LYS A 253 -5.70 0.22 -22.17
N ARG A 254 -5.06 0.92 -21.22
CA ARG A 254 -4.24 0.25 -20.20
C ARG A 254 -5.08 -0.60 -19.25
N PHE A 255 -6.32 -0.20 -18.96
CA PHE A 255 -7.25 -1.03 -18.23
C PHE A 255 -7.64 -2.26 -19.05
N ASP A 256 -7.84 -2.12 -20.36
CA ASP A 256 -8.15 -3.23 -21.27
C ASP A 256 -7.04 -4.29 -21.35
N ILE A 257 -5.78 -3.87 -21.34
CA ILE A 257 -4.63 -4.78 -21.26
C ILE A 257 -4.73 -5.67 -20.02
N ILE A 258 -5.08 -5.09 -18.86
CA ILE A 258 -5.20 -5.85 -17.61
C ILE A 258 -6.41 -6.78 -17.63
N LEU A 259 -7.51 -6.34 -18.24
CA LEU A 259 -8.75 -7.11 -18.34
C LEU A 259 -8.71 -8.17 -19.46
N GLY A 260 -7.57 -8.35 -20.14
CA GLY A 260 -7.39 -9.34 -21.20
C GLY A 260 -8.22 -9.05 -22.47
N LYS A 261 -8.59 -7.79 -22.70
CA LYS A 261 -9.43 -7.36 -23.83
C LYS A 261 -8.65 -6.87 -25.05
N GLU A 262 -7.34 -6.65 -24.91
CA GLU A 262 -6.41 -6.44 -26.02
C GLU A 262 -5.50 -7.68 -26.12
N LYS A 263 -5.82 -8.60 -27.04
CA LYS A 263 -4.89 -9.61 -27.56
C LYS A 263 -4.37 -9.15 -28.92
#